data_AF-A0A0B7C2B7-F1
#
_entry.id   AF-A0A0B7C2B7-F1
#
_cell.length_a   1.000
_cell.length_b   1.000
_cell.length_c   1.000
_cell.angle_alpha   90.00
_cell.angle_beta   90.00
_cell.angle_gamma   90.00
#
_symmetry.space_group_name_H-M   'P 1'
#
loop_
_entity.id
_entity.type
_entity.pdbx_description
1 polymer ?
#
loop_
_entity_poly.entity_id
_entity_poly.type
_entity_poly.pdbx_seq_one_letter_code
_entity_poly.pdbx_strand_id
1 'polypeptide(L)'
;GSLGHVAPFWIPDTVAQSCMICQTKFTIWKRRHHCRACGKVLCAGCCNQKAFLSYMENREARVCVECHIHLSLVPGMGTNLYYPTSDSANEYSSIVPLNQQASSIANPP
;
A
#
# COMPACT_ATOMS: atom_id res chain seq x y z
N GLY A 1 -4.44 -6.01 12.18
CA GLY A 1 -3.18 -6.69 11.81
C GLY A 1 -2.01 -5.87 12.35
N SER A 2 -0.90 -6.51 12.71
CA SER A 2 0.28 -5.84 13.30
C SER A 2 1.09 -4.97 12.31
N LEU A 3 0.69 -4.95 11.04
CA LEU A 3 1.36 -4.22 9.96
C LEU A 3 1.49 -2.72 10.33
N GLY A 4 2.71 -2.18 10.24
CA GLY A 4 3.02 -0.79 10.59
C GLY A 4 3.04 -0.47 12.09
N HIS A 5 2.54 -1.35 12.95
CA HIS A 5 2.53 -1.15 14.41
C HIS A 5 3.76 -1.76 15.11
N VAL A 6 4.39 -2.75 14.50
CA VAL A 6 5.63 -3.38 14.97
C VAL A 6 6.63 -3.52 13.81
N ALA A 7 7.92 -3.53 14.14
CA ALA A 7 8.96 -3.79 13.14
C ALA A 7 8.79 -5.22 12.59
N PRO A 8 8.80 -5.43 11.25
CA PRO A 8 8.65 -6.75 10.68
C PRO A 8 9.95 -7.56 10.80
N PHE A 9 9.84 -8.87 10.56
CA PHE A 9 11.02 -9.68 10.29
C PHE A 9 11.69 -9.21 8.99
N TRP A 10 12.95 -8.80 9.09
CA TRP A 10 13.71 -8.29 7.95
C TRP A 10 14.40 -9.42 7.20
N ILE A 11 13.99 -9.68 5.95
CA ILE A 11 14.54 -10.78 5.17
C ILE A 11 15.94 -10.41 4.67
N PRO A 12 16.97 -11.23 4.93
CA PRO A 12 18.33 -10.97 4.45
C PRO A 12 18.42 -10.97 2.92
N ASP A 13 19.25 -10.09 2.37
CA ASP A 13 19.47 -10.01 0.91
C ASP A 13 20.04 -11.30 0.32
N THR A 14 20.80 -12.07 1.12
CA THR A 14 21.46 -13.31 0.71
C THR A 14 20.47 -14.42 0.35
N VAL A 15 19.27 -14.41 0.94
CA VAL A 15 18.24 -15.42 0.67
C VAL A 15 17.25 -14.98 -0.42
N ALA A 16 17.21 -13.70 -0.77
CA ALA A 16 16.33 -13.14 -1.79
C ALA A 16 17.05 -13.00 -3.14
N GLN A 17 16.94 -14.01 -3.99
CA GLN A 17 17.49 -13.98 -5.35
C GLN A 17 16.59 -13.26 -6.38
N SER A 18 15.30 -13.15 -6.06
CA SER A 18 14.29 -12.51 -6.90
C SER A 18 13.35 -11.65 -6.06
N CYS A 19 12.71 -10.66 -6.70
CA CYS A 19 11.62 -9.90 -6.11
C CYS A 19 10.55 -10.85 -5.58
N MET A 20 10.21 -10.74 -4.30
CA MET A 20 9.22 -11.60 -3.63
C MET A 20 7.75 -11.29 -4.00
N ILE A 21 7.52 -10.46 -5.02
CA ILE A 21 6.20 -10.17 -5.60
C ILE A 21 6.18 -10.56 -7.07
N CYS A 22 6.99 -9.91 -7.91
CA CYS A 22 6.95 -10.13 -9.36
C CYS A 22 7.95 -11.18 -9.87
N GLN A 23 8.68 -11.86 -8.97
CA GLN A 23 9.64 -12.94 -9.27
C GLN A 23 10.82 -12.57 -10.18
N THR A 24 10.93 -11.30 -10.56
CA THR A 24 12.05 -10.77 -11.34
C THR A 24 13.36 -10.95 -10.57
N LYS A 25 14.37 -11.57 -11.20
CA LYS A 25 15.71 -11.79 -10.63
C LYS A 25 16.41 -10.46 -10.35
N PHE A 26 17.07 -10.38 -9.20
CA PHE A 26 17.97 -9.27 -8.89
C PHE A 26 19.28 -9.41 -9.64
N THR A 27 19.86 -8.28 -9.99
CA THR A 27 21.15 -8.18 -10.69
C THR A 27 21.93 -7.00 -10.12
N ILE A 28 23.16 -6.77 -10.58
CA ILE A 28 23.96 -5.59 -10.19
C ILE A 28 23.18 -4.29 -10.47
N TRP A 29 22.43 -4.24 -11.57
CA TRP A 29 21.60 -3.09 -11.97
C TRP A 29 20.20 -3.12 -11.35
N LYS A 30 19.67 -4.30 -11.05
CA LYS A 30 18.36 -4.47 -10.42
C LYS A 30 18.53 -4.73 -8.93
N ARG A 31 18.62 -3.63 -8.18
CA ARG A 31 18.88 -3.63 -6.73
C ARG A 31 17.67 -4.10 -5.93
N ARG A 32 17.96 -4.55 -4.71
CA ARG A 32 16.99 -4.99 -3.71
C ARG A 32 16.44 -3.80 -2.93
N HIS A 33 15.16 -3.85 -2.59
CA HIS A 33 14.47 -2.86 -1.77
C HIS A 33 13.57 -3.56 -0.76
N HIS A 34 13.73 -3.26 0.52
CA HIS A 34 12.86 -3.82 1.54
C HIS A 34 11.62 -2.96 1.78
N CYS A 35 10.48 -3.63 1.93
CA CYS A 35 9.29 -2.99 2.49
C CYS A 35 9.46 -2.82 4.00
N ARG A 36 9.35 -1.60 4.54
CA ARG A 36 9.48 -1.38 5.99
C ARG A 36 8.28 -1.90 6.77
N ALA A 37 7.13 -2.10 6.13
CA ALA A 37 5.94 -2.64 6.81
C ALA A 37 5.96 -4.18 6.95
N CYS A 38 6.41 -4.92 5.92
CA CYS A 38 6.34 -6.39 5.90
C CYS A 38 7.70 -7.10 5.78
N GLY A 39 8.80 -6.38 5.60
CA GLY A 39 10.16 -6.94 5.57
C GLY A 39 10.56 -7.70 4.30
N LYS A 40 9.64 -7.91 3.35
CA LYS A 40 9.92 -8.54 2.04
C LYS A 40 10.97 -7.76 1.24
N VAL A 41 11.77 -8.51 0.45
CA VAL A 41 12.78 -7.97 -0.48
C VAL A 41 12.22 -7.89 -1.89
N LEU A 42 12.23 -6.71 -2.49
CA LEU A 42 11.45 -6.38 -3.69
C LEU A 42 12.28 -5.56 -4.68
N CYS A 43 11.83 -5.53 -5.94
CA CYS A 43 12.37 -4.60 -6.93
C CYS A 43 11.78 -3.19 -6.75
N ALA A 44 12.37 -2.20 -7.42
CA ALA A 44 11.90 -0.81 -7.35
C ALA A 44 10.42 -0.67 -7.71
N GLY A 45 9.95 -1.37 -8.75
CA GLY A 45 8.54 -1.31 -9.20
C GLY A 45 7.54 -1.88 -8.20
N CYS A 46 7.93 -2.89 -7.40
CA CYS A 46 7.05 -3.46 -6.38
C CYS A 46 7.15 -2.75 -5.02
N CYS A 47 8.15 -1.87 -4.85
CA CYS A 47 8.47 -1.19 -3.59
C CYS A 47 8.80 0.28 -3.82
N ASN A 48 7.84 0.99 -4.40
CA ASN A 48 7.91 2.40 -4.79
C ASN A 48 7.01 3.32 -3.95
N GLN A 49 6.16 2.77 -3.07
CA GLN A 49 5.26 3.55 -2.24
C GLN A 49 5.89 3.94 -0.91
N LYS A 50 5.19 4.82 -0.18
CA LYS A 50 5.53 5.21 1.18
C LYS A 50 4.29 5.21 2.07
N ALA A 51 4.48 4.99 3.37
CA ALA A 51 3.43 5.06 4.37
C ALA A 51 4.01 5.45 5.73
N PHE A 52 3.19 6.04 6.60
CA PHE A 52 3.54 6.27 8.00
C PHE A 52 3.49 4.95 8.77
N LEU A 53 4.54 4.66 9.54
CA LEU A 53 4.63 3.45 10.36
C LEU A 53 4.76 3.84 11.84
N SER A 54 3.82 3.39 12.66
CA SER A 54 3.76 3.75 14.08
C SER A 54 4.95 3.24 14.87
N TYR A 55 5.48 2.06 14.55
CA TYR A 55 6.69 1.56 15.21
C TYR A 55 7.93 2.41 14.89
N MET A 56 7.87 3.26 13.87
CA MET A 56 8.92 4.21 13.48
C MET A 56 8.64 5.63 13.96
N GLU A 57 7.93 5.79 15.09
CA GLU A 57 7.51 7.08 15.64
C GLU A 57 6.60 7.86 14.68
N ASN A 58 5.73 7.14 13.96
CA ASN A 58 4.87 7.69 12.90
C ASN A 58 5.68 8.50 11.86
N ARG A 59 6.84 7.97 11.44
CA ARG A 59 7.59 8.51 10.31
C ARG A 59 7.23 7.81 9.01
N GLU A 60 7.33 8.56 7.91
CA GLU A 60 7.13 8.04 6.57
C GLU A 60 8.29 7.10 6.18
N ALA A 61 7.96 5.91 5.68
CA ALA A 61 8.94 4.92 5.26
C ALA A 61 8.51 4.22 3.95
N ARG A 62 9.49 3.71 3.20
CA ARG A 62 9.26 2.96 1.95
C ARG A 62 8.48 1.66 2.23
N VAL A 63 7.42 1.44 1.47
CA VAL A 63 6.61 0.21 1.57
C VAL A 63 6.32 -0.35 0.17
N CYS A 64 5.93 -1.62 0.12
CA CYS A 64 5.40 -2.20 -1.11
C CYS A 64 3.99 -1.68 -1.42
N VAL A 65 3.57 -1.85 -2.67
CA VAL A 65 2.24 -1.45 -3.14
C VAL A 65 1.13 -2.08 -2.28
N GLU A 66 1.24 -3.38 -2.01
CA GLU A 66 0.30 -4.14 -1.16
C GLU A 66 0.20 -3.53 0.25
N CYS A 67 1.34 -3.27 0.91
CA CYS A 67 1.35 -2.69 2.26
C CYS A 67 0.83 -1.25 2.29
N HIS A 68 1.10 -0.46 1.25
CA HIS A 68 0.55 0.88 1.13
C HIS A 68 -0.98 0.85 1.11
N ILE A 69 -1.58 -0.01 0.29
CA ILE A 69 -3.03 -0.17 0.22
C ILE A 69 -3.59 -0.57 1.60
N HIS A 70 -3.01 -1.59 2.25
CA HIS A 70 -3.48 -2.03 3.56
C HIS A 70 -3.40 -0.95 4.64
N LEU A 71 -2.35 -0.13 4.64
CA LEU A 71 -2.15 0.93 5.64
C LEU A 71 -3.05 2.15 5.38
N SER A 72 -3.34 2.47 4.12
CA SER A 72 -4.23 3.58 3.75
C SER A 72 -5.71 3.30 4.03
N LEU A 73 -6.10 2.03 4.19
CA LEU A 73 -7.48 1.62 4.46
C LEU A 73 -7.83 1.57 5.96
N VAL A 74 -6.87 1.79 6.86
CA VAL A 74 -7.12 1.77 8.31
C VAL A 74 -7.46 3.19 8.79
N PRO A 75 -8.73 3.50 9.13
CA PRO A 75 -9.10 4.83 9.62
C PRO A 75 -8.54 5.02 11.04
N GLY A 76 -7.74 6.08 11.25
CA GLY A 76 -7.30 6.48 12.59
C GLY A 76 -5.80 6.68 12.79
N MET A 77 -4.97 6.38 11.79
CA MET A 77 -3.55 6.76 11.79
C MET A 77 -3.31 7.71 10.63
N GLY A 78 -3.11 8.99 10.96
CA GLY A 78 -3.09 10.12 10.03
C GLY A 78 -2.27 9.88 8.77
N THR A 79 -2.96 9.51 7.70
CA THR A 79 -2.50 9.75 6.33
C THR A 79 -3.35 10.86 5.77
N ASN A 80 -2.71 11.99 5.46
CA ASN A 80 -3.25 12.96 4.53
C ASN A 80 -3.74 12.18 3.29
N LEU A 81 -5.01 12.33 2.94
CA LEU A 81 -5.71 11.60 1.88
C LEU A 81 -4.87 11.62 0.59
N TYR A 82 -4.13 10.55 0.32
CA TYR A 82 -3.57 10.30 -1.00
C TYR A 82 -4.71 9.74 -1.87
N TYR A 83 -5.50 10.65 -2.41
CA TYR A 83 -6.26 10.36 -3.62
C TYR A 83 -5.25 10.07 -4.74
N PRO A 84 -5.34 8.93 -5.44
CA PRO A 84 -4.56 8.74 -6.66
C PRO A 84 -4.96 9.86 -7.61
N THR A 85 -3.99 10.70 -8.00
CA THR A 85 -4.19 11.65 -9.10
C THR A 85 -4.55 10.84 -10.32
N SER A 86 -5.83 10.90 -10.67
CA SER A 86 -6.42 10.77 -12.00
C SER A 86 -5.44 10.35 -13.10
N ASP A 87 -5.18 9.06 -13.23
CA ASP A 87 -4.90 8.47 -14.56
C ASP A 87 -5.32 7.01 -14.70
N SER A 88 -6.17 6.50 -13.79
CA SER A 88 -6.82 5.19 -13.94
C SER A 88 -8.13 5.15 -13.14
N ALA A 89 -9.09 5.97 -13.55
CA ALA A 89 -10.41 6.06 -12.94
C ALA A 89 -11.38 4.93 -13.36
N ASN A 90 -10.90 3.71 -13.64
CA ASN A 90 -11.76 2.65 -14.19
C ASN A 90 -11.89 1.37 -13.34
N GLU A 91 -11.32 1.29 -12.13
CA GLU A 91 -11.38 0.03 -11.36
C GLU A 91 -11.97 0.14 -9.94
N TYR A 92 -12.58 1.28 -9.56
CA TYR A 92 -13.14 1.47 -8.21
C TYR A 92 -14.68 1.38 -8.12
N SER A 93 -15.41 1.15 -9.22
CA SER A 93 -16.89 1.19 -9.19
C SER A 93 -17.56 -0.01 -8.50
N SER A 94 -16.81 -0.97 -7.97
CA SER A 94 -17.38 -2.25 -7.51
C SER A 94 -17.44 -2.46 -6.00
N ILE A 95 -17.12 -1.47 -5.16
CA ILE A 95 -17.08 -1.64 -3.69
C ILE A 95 -18.00 -0.67 -2.92
N VAL A 96 -19.18 -0.32 -3.46
CA VAL A 96 -20.20 0.40 -2.68
C VAL A 96 -21.34 -0.56 -2.30
N PRO A 97 -21.60 -0.82 -1.00
CA PRO A 97 -22.76 -1.58 -0.56
C PRO A 97 -24.07 -0.87 -0.94
N LEU A 98 -25.03 -1.62 -1.48
CA LEU A 98 -26.29 -1.18 -2.11
C LEU A 98 -27.31 -0.47 -1.18
N ASN A 99 -26.92 0.02 0.01
CA ASN A 99 -27.88 0.39 1.06
C ASN A 99 -28.07 1.90 1.31
N GLN A 100 -27.81 2.76 0.33
CA GLN A 100 -28.11 4.20 0.44
C GLN A 100 -28.97 4.78 -0.69
N GLN A 101 -29.70 3.96 -1.44
CA GLN A 101 -30.73 4.47 -2.36
C GLN A 101 -32.11 4.35 -1.74
N ALA A 102 -32.44 5.34 -0.90
CA ALA A 102 -33.82 5.64 -0.53
C ALA A 102 -34.10 7.11 -0.84
N SER A 103 -34.81 7.31 -1.95
CA SER A 103 -35.94 8.23 -2.16
C SER A 103 -35.80 9.70 -1.77
N SER A 104 -35.86 10.57 -2.78
CA SER A 104 -37.12 11.29 -3.07
C SER A 104 -37.07 11.97 -4.44
N ILE A 105 -37.90 11.45 -5.35
CA ILE A 105 -38.41 12.13 -6.55
C ILE A 105 -39.39 13.21 -6.07
N ALA A 106 -39.21 14.46 -6.48
CA ALA A 106 -40.28 15.42 -6.78
C ALA A 106 -39.71 16.72 -7.38
N ASN A 107 -39.91 16.92 -8.68
CA ASN A 107 -40.20 18.23 -9.29
C ASN A 107 -41.74 18.31 -9.47
N PRO A 108 -42.37 19.44 -9.81
CA PRO A 108 -42.26 20.85 -9.41
C PRO A 108 -43.64 21.31 -8.82
N PRO A 109 -44.16 22.57 -8.89
CA PRO A 109 -44.15 23.55 -9.99
C PRO A 109 -43.12 24.68 -9.88
#